data_AF-A0A2N3LN89-F1
#
_entry.id   AF-A0A2N3LN89-F1
#
_cell.length_a   1.000
_cell.length_b   1.000
_cell.length_c   1.000
_cell.angle_alpha   90.00
_cell.angle_beta   90.00
_cell.angle_gamma   90.00
#
_symmetry.space_group_name_H-M   'P 1'
#
loop_
_entity.id
_entity.type
_entity.pdbx_description
1 polymer ?
#
loop_
_entity_poly.entity_id
_entity_poly.type
_entity_poly.pdbx_seq_one_letter_code
_entity_poly.pdbx_strand_id
1 'polypeptide(L)' 'MLVMLGVVLLIIGLASAIYLLSYGYKEFKKDETKKSKKVFFLIIGLSEILSPSSLSGFAFLLSLGAILIGIVLITSH' A
#
# COMPACT_ATOMS: atom_id res chain seq x y z
N MET A 1 -21.01 -2.49 17.31
CA MET A 1 -21.06 -1.86 15.98
C MET A 1 -19.70 -1.27 15.57
N LEU A 2 -19.05 -0.50 16.44
CA LEU A 2 -17.75 0.14 16.17
C LEU A 2 -16.59 -0.85 15.95
N VAL A 3 -16.54 -1.95 16.72
CA VAL A 3 -15.57 -3.04 16.50
C VAL A 3 -15.73 -3.66 15.10
N MET A 4 -16.95 -3.92 14.65
CA MET A 4 -17.22 -4.47 13.31
C MET A 4 -16.76 -3.51 12.20
N LEU A 5 -17.01 -2.19 12.38
CA LEU A 5 -16.49 -1.14 11.51
C LEU A 5 -14.96 -1.14 11.47
N GLY A 6 -14.30 -1.28 12.62
CA GLY A 6 -12.85 -1.36 12.72
C GLY A 6 -12.26 -2.58 11.99
N VAL A 7 -12.92 -3.75 12.10
CA VAL A 7 -12.52 -4.96 11.37
C VAL A 7 -12.66 -4.79 9.86
N VAL A 8 -13.74 -4.16 9.39
CA VAL A 8 -13.95 -3.87 7.96
C VAL A 8 -12.87 -2.90 7.45
N LEU A 9 -12.56 -1.85 8.20
CA LEU A 9 -11.48 -0.90 7.89
C LEU A 9 -10.11 -1.58 7.80
N LEU A 10 -9.83 -2.52 8.71
CA LEU A 10 -8.61 -3.31 8.68
C LEU A 10 -8.51 -4.19 7.43
N ILE A 11 -9.59 -4.88 7.07
CA ILE A 11 -9.61 -5.76 5.89
C ILE A 11 -9.40 -4.94 4.61
N ILE A 12 -10.08 -3.80 4.48
CA ILE A 12 -9.95 -2.92 3.30
C ILE A 12 -8.54 -2.34 3.23
N GLY A 13 -8.01 -1.87 4.36
CA GLY A 13 -6.64 -1.34 4.43
C GLY A 13 -5.60 -2.41 4.09
N LEU A 14 -5.72 -3.63 4.60
CA LEU A 14 -4.80 -4.72 4.23
C LEU A 14 -4.90 -5.10 2.76
N ALA A 15 -6.12 -5.24 2.22
CA ALA A 15 -6.34 -5.58 0.82
C ALA A 15 -5.76 -4.51 -0.12
N SER A 16 -5.95 -3.23 0.20
CA SER A 16 -5.40 -2.10 -0.57
C SER A 16 -3.87 -2.12 -0.56
N ALA A 17 -3.24 -2.29 0.62
CA ALA A 17 -1.79 -2.37 0.74
C ALA A 17 -1.19 -3.53 -0.09
N ILE A 18 -1.80 -4.71 -0.01
CA ILE A 18 -1.36 -5.91 -0.77
C ILE A 18 -1.49 -5.68 -2.28
N TYR A 19 -2.58 -5.04 -2.71
CA TYR A 19 -2.80 -4.74 -4.12
C TYR A 19 -1.75 -3.76 -4.67
N LEU A 20 -1.46 -2.69 -3.93
CA LEU A 20 -0.42 -1.70 -4.28
C LEU A 20 0.98 -2.34 -4.37
N LEU A 21 1.33 -3.18 -3.39
CA LEU A 21 2.59 -3.93 -3.42
C LEU A 21 2.66 -4.90 -4.61
N SER A 22 1.56 -5.59 -4.90
CA SER A 22 1.48 -6.52 -6.04
C SER A 22 1.54 -5.80 -7.38
N TYR A 23 0.94 -4.61 -7.48
CA TYR A 23 1.02 -3.76 -8.67
C TYR A 23 2.46 -3.30 -8.90
N GLY A 24 3.12 -2.74 -7.88
CA GLY A 24 4.52 -2.34 -7.97
C GLY A 24 5.45 -3.51 -8.36
N TYR A 25 5.19 -4.71 -7.82
CA TYR A 25 5.94 -5.91 -8.19
C TYR A 25 5.67 -6.38 -9.63
N LYS A 26 4.43 -6.30 -10.12
CA LYS A 26 4.09 -6.62 -11.51
C LYS A 26 4.71 -5.63 -12.49
N GLU A 27 4.66 -4.33 -12.18
CA GLU A 27 5.31 -3.28 -12.96
C GLU A 27 6.81 -3.58 -13.08
N PHE A 28 7.45 -3.91 -11.95
CA PHE A 28 8.85 -4.32 -11.91
C PHE A 28 9.15 -5.57 -12.74
N LYS A 29 8.26 -6.58 -12.71
CA LYS A 29 8.43 -7.82 -13.47
C LYS A 29 8.22 -7.61 -14.97
N LYS A 30 7.32 -6.72 -15.37
CA LYS A 30 7.02 -6.44 -16.79
C LYS A 30 8.21 -5.78 -17.51
N ASP A 31 9.05 -5.04 -16.78
CA ASP A 31 10.28 -4.42 -17.29
C ASP A 31 11.51 -5.36 -17.30
N GLU A 32 11.35 -6.65 -16.98
CA GLU A 32 12.45 -7.65 -17.00
C GLU A 32 13.12 -7.87 -18.36
N THR A 33 12.55 -7.36 -19.46
CA THR A 33 13.18 -7.38 -20.78
C THR A 33 14.41 -6.46 -20.90
N LYS A 34 14.65 -5.53 -19.95
CA LYS A 34 15.83 -4.64 -19.96
C LYS A 34 16.68 -4.79 -18.69
N LYS A 35 17.48 -5.87 -18.63
CA LYS A 35 18.36 -6.32 -17.53
C LYS A 35 19.23 -5.26 -16.82
N SER A 36 19.49 -4.08 -17.41
CA SER A 36 20.51 -3.14 -16.87
C SER A 36 19.99 -2.12 -15.84
N LYS A 37 18.68 -1.99 -15.61
CA LYS A 37 18.12 -0.93 -14.73
C LYS A 37 17.28 -1.44 -13.54
N LYS A 38 17.39 -2.73 -13.19
CA LYS A 38 16.61 -3.35 -12.10
C LYS A 38 16.69 -2.56 -10.78
N VAL A 39 17.89 -2.18 -10.34
CA VAL A 39 18.05 -1.46 -9.07
C VAL A 39 17.42 -0.06 -9.13
N PHE A 40 17.59 0.65 -10.24
CA PHE A 40 17.06 2.00 -10.43
C PHE A 40 15.53 2.02 -10.47
N PHE A 41 14.92 1.04 -11.12
CA PHE A 41 13.46 0.92 -11.20
C PHE A 41 12.85 0.46 -9.86
N LEU A 42 13.54 -0.42 -9.12
CA LEU A 42 13.11 -0.81 -7.78
C LEU A 42 13.12 0.40 -6.82
N ILE A 43 14.18 1.21 -6.88
CA ILE A 43 14.29 2.44 -6.08
C ILE A 43 13.22 3.44 -6.50
N ILE A 44 12.97 3.64 -7.80
CA ILE A 44 11.92 4.56 -8.28
C ILE A 44 10.53 4.07 -7.87
N GLY A 45 10.20 2.79 -8.07
CA GLY A 45 8.89 2.24 -7.70
C GLY A 45 8.64 2.26 -6.20
N LEU A 46 9.65 1.94 -5.37
CA LEU A 46 9.57 2.13 -3.92
C LEU A 46 9.49 3.61 -3.54
N SER A 47 10.23 4.49 -4.21
CA SER A 47 10.21 5.93 -3.99
C SER A 47 8.85 6.53 -4.36
N GLU A 48 8.19 6.05 -5.41
CA GLU A 48 6.83 6.47 -5.75
C GLU A 48 5.84 5.98 -4.70
N ILE A 49 5.90 4.72 -4.29
CA ILE A 49 5.01 4.17 -3.24
C ILE A 49 5.27 4.85 -1.88
N LEU A 50 6.49 5.32 -1.60
CA LEU A 50 6.79 6.08 -0.38
C LEU A 50 6.55 7.58 -0.53
N SER A 51 6.44 8.11 -1.75
CA SER A 51 6.25 9.56 -1.97
C SER A 51 4.80 9.94 -1.73
N PRO A 52 4.49 10.77 -0.73
CA PRO A 52 3.11 11.22 -0.47
C PRO A 52 2.55 12.10 -1.58
N SER A 53 3.41 12.61 -2.47
CA SER A 53 3.04 13.40 -3.65
C SER A 53 2.59 12.56 -4.84
N SER A 54 2.83 11.24 -4.82
CA SER A 54 2.38 10.34 -5.88
C SER A 54 0.99 9.77 -5.54
N LEU A 55 0.20 9.41 -6.56
CA LEU A 55 -1.11 8.81 -6.35
C LEU A 55 -1.01 7.46 -5.62
N SER A 56 0.02 6.66 -5.93
CA SER A 56 0.25 5.35 -5.31
C SER A 56 0.70 5.48 -3.85
N GLY A 57 1.57 6.44 -3.55
CA GLY A 57 2.01 6.72 -2.18
C GLY A 57 0.92 7.35 -1.32
N PHE A 58 0.09 8.24 -1.90
CA PHE A 58 -1.10 8.74 -1.22
C PHE A 58 -2.10 7.62 -0.92
N ALA A 59 -2.34 6.71 -1.87
CA ALA A 59 -3.20 5.54 -1.64
C ALA A 59 -2.62 4.59 -0.58
N PHE A 60 -1.31 4.41 -0.52
CA PHE A 60 -0.63 3.65 0.53
C PHE A 60 -0.76 4.31 1.91
N LEU A 61 -0.65 5.64 1.98
CA LEU A 61 -0.90 6.42 3.20
C LEU A 61 -2.35 6.30 3.69
N LEU A 62 -3.33 6.38 2.79
CA LEU A 62 -4.74 6.15 3.13
C LEU A 62 -4.97 4.72 3.64
N SER A 63 -4.31 3.74 3.02
CA SER A 63 -4.33 2.35 3.44
C SER A 63 -3.80 2.16 4.86
N LEU A 64 -2.69 2.80 5.20
CA LEU A 64 -2.14 2.83 6.56
C LEU A 64 -3.08 3.54 7.54
N GLY A 65 -3.69 4.66 7.13
CA GLY A 65 -4.68 5.39 7.91
C GLY A 65 -5.90 4.52 8.25
N ALA A 66 -6.44 3.79 7.27
CA ALA A 66 -7.55 2.88 7.47
C ALA A 66 -7.20 1.74 8.46
N ILE A 67 -5.99 1.19 8.37
CA ILE A 67 -5.48 0.17 9.31
C ILE A 67 -5.40 0.75 10.72
N LEU A 68 -4.80 1.94 10.89
CA LEU A 68 -4.66 2.58 12.20
C LEU A 68 -6.01 2.92 12.83
N ILE A 69 -6.92 3.52 12.06
CA ILE A 69 -8.28 3.83 12.53
C ILE A 69 -9.01 2.52 12.88
N GLY A 70 -8.87 1.48 12.05
CA GLY A 70 -9.45 0.17 12.30
C GLY A 70 -8.97 -0.44 13.61
N ILE A 71 -7.66 -0.40 13.87
CA ILE A 71 -7.06 -0.87 15.13
C ILE A 71 -7.60 -0.06 16.30
N VAL A 72 -7.55 1.27 16.24
CA VAL A 72 -8.01 2.16 17.32
C VAL A 72 -9.48 1.90 17.66
N LEU A 73 -10.35 1.71 16.65
CA LEU A 73 -11.76 1.41 16.87
C LEU A 73 -12.00 0.04 17.53
N ILE A 74 -11.10 -0.92 17.31
CA ILE A 74 -11.19 -2.25 17.93
C ILE A 74 -10.67 -2.22 19.36
N THR A 75 -9.57 -1.52 19.64
CA THR A 75 -8.96 -1.48 20.99
C THR A 75 -9.57 -0.44 21.92
N SER A 76 -10.27 0.57 21.41
CA SER A 76 -10.93 1.59 22.24
C SER A 76 -12.33 1.17 22.73
N HIS A 77 -12.74 -0.07 22.47
CA HIS A 77 -14.05 -0.64 22.82
C HIS A 77 -13.91 -1.99 23.51
#